data_AF-A0A1G1TDN0-F1
#
_entry.id   AF-A0A1G1TDN0-F1
#
_cell.length_a   1.000
_cell.length_b   1.000
_cell.length_c   1.000
_cell.angle_alpha   90.00
_cell.angle_beta   90.00
_cell.angle_gamma   90.00
#
_symmetry.space_group_name_H-M   'P 1'
#
loop_
_entity.id
_entity.type
_entity.pdbx_description
1 polymer ?
#
loop_
_entity_poly.entity_id
_entity_poly.type
_entity_poly.pdbx_seq_one_letter_code
_entity_poly.pdbx_strand_id
1 'polypeptide(L)'
;MKASIIQQKTYDFASRIIKAYKFLVGEQQEYVLSKQLLRSGTSIGANVEEALAASSTADFIHKLNIAAKEARETSYWLRLLRDNDYLPEAAFESIHAHEGEHYSAEDV
;
A
#
# COMPACT_ATOMS: atom_id res chain seq x y z
N MET A 1 -15.78 -0.05 21.85
CA MET A 1 -15.63 -0.82 20.59
C MET A 1 -14.16 -1.15 20.40
N LYS A 2 -13.84 -2.40 20.06
CA LYS A 2 -12.45 -2.81 19.79
C LYS A 2 -12.04 -2.20 18.45
N ALA A 3 -10.95 -1.44 18.42
CA ALA A 3 -10.46 -0.85 17.17
C ALA A 3 -10.17 -1.96 16.15
N SER A 4 -10.63 -1.78 14.90
CA SER A 4 -10.33 -2.70 13.82
C SER A 4 -8.83 -2.62 13.53
N ILE A 5 -8.10 -3.72 13.77
CA ILE A 5 -6.64 -3.77 13.60
C ILE A 5 -6.28 -3.43 12.15
N ILE A 6 -7.03 -3.95 11.18
CA ILE A 6 -6.78 -3.68 9.77
C ILE A 6 -7.01 -2.21 9.43
N GLN A 7 -8.08 -1.59 9.95
CA GLN A 7 -8.39 -0.17 9.75
C GLN A 7 -7.20 0.71 10.19
N GLN A 8 -6.75 0.52 11.44
CA GLN A 8 -5.63 1.28 11.99
C GLN A 8 -4.35 1.05 11.18
N LYS A 9 -4.01 -0.20 10.89
CA LYS A 9 -2.81 -0.53 10.10
C LYS A 9 -2.83 0.10 8.72
N THR A 10 -3.97 0.07 8.02
CA THR A 10 -4.08 0.65 6.69
C THR A 10 -4.07 2.18 6.70
N TYR A 11 -4.58 2.80 7.77
CA TYR A 11 -4.47 4.25 7.97
C TYR A 11 -3.01 4.68 8.20
N ASP A 12 -2.31 3.98 9.09
CA ASP A 12 -0.90 4.24 9.37
C ASP A 12 -0.05 4.01 8.12
N PHE A 13 -0.34 2.95 7.36
CA PHE A 13 0.30 2.67 6.07
C PHE A 13 0.08 3.80 5.06
N ALA A 14 -1.16 4.29 4.90
CA ALA A 14 -1.46 5.42 4.02
C ALA A 14 -0.66 6.68 4.40
N SER A 15 -0.49 6.95 5.71
CA SER A 15 0.36 8.05 6.20
C SER A 15 1.82 7.89 5.76
N ARG A 16 2.35 6.66 5.77
CA ARG A 16 3.72 6.36 5.30
C ARG A 16 3.86 6.53 3.79
N ILE A 17 2.86 6.10 3.02
CA ILE A 17 2.82 6.32 1.56
C ILE A 17 2.82 7.81 1.22
N ILE A 18 2.08 8.64 1.96
CA ILE A 18 2.08 10.10 1.77
C ILE A 18 3.47 10.69 2.05
N LYS A 19 4.19 10.19 3.06
CA LYS A 19 5.57 10.62 3.35
C LYS A 19 6.53 10.21 2.22
N ALA A 20 6.42 8.97 1.73
CA ALA A 20 7.20 8.48 0.60
C ALA A 20 6.96 9.32 -0.67
N TYR A 21 5.69 9.62 -0.98
CA TYR A 21 5.33 10.51 -2.10
C TYR A 21 5.99 11.89 -2.00
N LYS A 22 5.94 12.52 -0.80
CA LYS A 22 6.58 13.82 -0.58
C LYS A 22 8.10 13.78 -0.80
N PHE A 23 8.75 12.71 -0.33
CA PHE A 23 10.18 12.50 -0.56
C PHE A 23 10.50 12.31 -2.05
N LEU A 24 9.76 11.44 -2.75
CA LEU A 24 9.96 11.17 -4.17
C LEU A 24 9.81 12.44 -5.03
N VAL A 25 8.80 13.25 -4.74
CA VAL A 25 8.56 14.50 -5.46
C VAL A 25 9.55 15.59 -5.07
N GLY A 26 9.78 15.78 -3.77
CA GLY A 26 10.56 16.90 -3.25
C GLY A 26 12.06 16.74 -3.38
N GLU A 27 12.57 15.52 -3.22
CA GLU A 27 14.01 15.24 -3.23
C GLU A 27 14.45 14.54 -4.51
N GLN A 28 13.66 13.57 -4.98
CA GLN A 28 14.04 12.76 -6.16
C GLN A 28 13.49 13.30 -7.49
N GLN A 29 12.61 14.30 -7.44
CA GLN A 29 11.94 14.86 -8.62
C GLN A 29 11.24 13.78 -9.48
N GLU A 30 10.69 12.75 -8.84
CA GLU A 30 9.91 11.69 -9.49
C GLU A 30 8.41 11.97 -9.31
N TYR A 31 7.67 12.08 -10.42
CA TYR A 31 6.29 12.56 -10.42
C TYR A 31 5.27 11.56 -10.96
N VAL A 32 5.71 10.53 -11.68
CA VAL A 32 4.84 9.62 -12.41
C VAL A 32 4.56 8.38 -11.56
N LEU A 33 5.61 7.68 -11.14
CA LEU A 33 5.49 6.47 -10.32
C LEU A 33 5.04 6.81 -8.90
N SER A 34 5.50 7.94 -8.35
CA SER A 34 5.12 8.46 -7.04
C SER A 34 3.63 8.73 -6.97
N LYS A 35 3.02 9.21 -8.05
CA LYS A 35 1.56 9.42 -8.14
C LYS A 35 0.80 8.09 -8.19
N GLN A 36 1.32 7.08 -8.89
CA GLN A 36 0.73 5.74 -8.91
C GLN A 36 0.81 5.07 -7.52
N LEU A 37 1.96 5.19 -6.86
CA LEU A 37 2.17 4.74 -5.48
C LEU A 37 1.20 5.43 -4.51
N LEU A 38 1.06 6.76 -4.60
CA LEU A 38 0.17 7.53 -3.74
C LEU A 38 -1.28 7.06 -3.89
N ARG A 39 -1.77 6.92 -5.13
CA ARG A 39 -3.15 6.50 -5.40
C ARG A 39 -3.40 5.09 -4.86
N SER A 40 -2.59 4.12 -5.27
CA SER A 40 -2.79 2.72 -4.87
C SER A 40 -2.62 2.53 -3.37
N GLY A 41 -1.56 3.09 -2.77
CA GLY A 41 -1.27 2.90 -1.35
C GLY A 41 -2.29 3.53 -0.40
N THR A 42 -2.90 4.66 -0.78
CA THR A 42 -3.98 5.29 0.00
C THR A 42 -5.34 4.65 -0.24
N SER A 43 -5.57 4.07 -1.43
CA SER A 43 -6.80 3.36 -1.80
C SER A 43 -7.03 2.09 -0.94
N ILE A 44 -5.97 1.46 -0.43
CA ILE A 44 -6.07 0.30 0.47
C ILE A 44 -6.90 0.65 1.71
N GLY A 45 -6.52 1.70 2.43
CA GLY A 45 -7.24 2.13 3.64
C GLY A 45 -8.65 2.63 3.32
N ALA A 46 -8.83 3.37 2.22
CA ALA A 46 -10.14 3.83 1.79
C ALA A 46 -11.12 2.67 1.55
N ASN A 47 -10.69 1.61 0.86
CA ASN A 47 -11.52 0.43 0.64
C ASN A 47 -11.77 -0.38 1.93
N VAL A 48 -10.84 -0.38 2.90
CA VAL A 48 -11.08 -0.98 4.21
C VAL A 48 -12.13 -0.20 5.00
N GLU A 49 -12.10 1.13 4.97
CA GLU A 49 -13.15 1.96 5.58
C GLU A 49 -14.52 1.68 4.95
N GLU A 50 -14.59 1.59 3.61
CA GLU A 50 -15.82 1.22 2.90
C GLU A 50 -16.30 -0.20 3.25
N ALA A 51 -15.39 -1.16 3.38
CA ALA A 51 -15.73 -2.52 3.81
C ALA A 51 -16.38 -2.50 5.20
N LEU A 52 -15.83 -1.76 6.15
CA LEU A 52 -16.37 -1.68 7.52
C LEU A 52 -17.76 -1.02 7.59
N ALA A 53 -18.11 -0.21 6.59
CA ALA A 53 -19.44 0.38 6.43
C ALA A 53 -20.37 -0.43 5.49
N ALA A 54 -19.95 -1.60 5.02
CA ALA A 54 -20.67 -2.38 4.01
C ALA A 54 -22.06 -2.83 4.50
N SER A 55 -23.03 -2.79 3.59
CA SER A 55 -24.43 -3.16 3.86
C SER A 55 -24.69 -4.66 3.79
N SER A 56 -23.74 -5.45 3.28
CA SER A 56 -23.84 -6.91 3.16
C SER A 56 -22.48 -7.58 3.23
N THR A 57 -22.45 -8.88 3.51
CA THR A 57 -21.21 -9.69 3.48
C THR A 57 -20.56 -9.71 2.10
N ALA A 58 -21.36 -9.72 1.03
CA ALA A 58 -20.83 -9.71 -0.34
C ALA A 58 -20.11 -8.40 -0.66
N ASP A 59 -20.68 -7.26 -0.25
CA ASP A 59 -20.09 -5.93 -0.39
C ASP A 59 -18.81 -5.81 0.46
N PHE A 60 -18.86 -6.27 1.72
CA PHE A 60 -17.68 -6.35 2.60
C PHE A 60 -16.51 -7.10 1.92
N ILE A 61 -16.77 -8.30 1.40
CA ILE A 61 -15.77 -9.12 0.71
C ILE A 61 -15.27 -8.43 -0.56
N HIS A 62 -16.17 -7.82 -1.33
CA HIS A 62 -15.81 -7.11 -2.56
C HIS A 62 -14.85 -5.95 -2.29
N LYS A 63 -15.12 -5.12 -1.28
CA LYS A 63 -14.26 -3.99 -0.89
C LYS A 63 -12.90 -4.45 -0.38
N LEU A 64 -12.84 -5.50 0.44
CA LEU A 64 -11.56 -6.07 0.87
C LEU A 64 -10.75 -6.66 -0.30
N ASN A 65 -11.41 -7.25 -1.30
CA ASN A 65 -10.72 -7.72 -2.51
C ASN A 65 -10.12 -6.56 -3.33
N ILE A 66 -10.78 -5.40 -3.37
CA ILE A 66 -10.21 -4.19 -3.98
C ILE A 66 -9.00 -3.74 -3.18
N ALA A 67 -9.10 -3.63 -1.85
CA ALA A 67 -7.97 -3.27 -0.99
C ALA A 67 -6.75 -4.20 -1.20
N ALA A 68 -6.99 -5.51 -1.35
CA ALA A 68 -5.93 -6.49 -1.63
C ALA A 68 -5.29 -6.31 -3.02
N LYS A 69 -6.06 -5.90 -4.04
CA LYS A 69 -5.52 -5.57 -5.37
C LYS A 69 -4.63 -4.32 -5.30
N GLU A 70 -5.09 -3.29 -4.61
CA GLU A 70 -4.35 -2.03 -4.41
C GLU A 70 -3.06 -2.26 -3.61
N ALA A 71 -3.06 -3.19 -2.65
CA ALA A 71 -1.86 -3.60 -1.92
C ALA A 71 -0.80 -4.25 -2.83
N ARG A 72 -1.21 -5.14 -3.74
CA ARG A 72 -0.30 -5.74 -4.73
C ARG A 72 0.27 -4.71 -5.70
N GLU A 73 -0.57 -3.78 -6.16
CA GLU A 73 -0.13 -2.67 -7.03
C GLU A 73 0.86 -1.76 -6.29
N THR A 74 0.58 -1.44 -5.03
CA THR A 74 1.49 -0.64 -4.18
C THR A 74 2.83 -1.33 -3.99
N SER A 75 2.84 -2.64 -3.69
CA SER A 75 4.07 -3.44 -3.57
C SER A 75 4.89 -3.43 -4.87
N TYR A 76 4.23 -3.52 -6.03
CA TYR A 76 4.89 -3.40 -7.33
C TYR A 76 5.57 -2.03 -7.52
N TRP A 77 4.87 -0.93 -7.21
CA TRP A 77 5.47 0.40 -7.34
C TRP A 77 6.63 0.64 -6.38
N LEU A 78 6.54 0.15 -5.13
CA LEU A 78 7.65 0.23 -4.16
C LEU A 78 8.89 -0.49 -4.68
N ARG A 79 8.73 -1.70 -5.24
CA ARG A 79 9.85 -2.45 -5.83
C ARG A 79 10.46 -1.72 -7.02
N LEU A 80 9.65 -1.19 -7.94
CA LEU A 80 10.17 -0.41 -9.07
C LEU A 80 10.93 0.84 -8.64
N LEU A 81 10.43 1.56 -7.64
CA LEU A 81 11.08 2.76 -7.12
C LEU A 81 12.42 2.44 -6.45
N ARG A 82 12.49 1.32 -5.71
CA ARG A 82 13.75 0.83 -5.13
C ARG A 82 14.74 0.39 -6.22
N ASP A 83 14.29 -0.46 -7.15
CA ASP A 83 15.15 -1.06 -8.19
C ASP A 83 15.70 -0.03 -9.19
N ASN A 84 15.14 1.19 -9.20
CA ASN A 84 15.59 2.31 -10.03
C ASN A 84 16.12 3.48 -9.18
N ASP A 85 16.64 3.19 -7.98
CA ASP A 85 17.36 4.14 -7.11
C ASP A 85 16.58 5.38 -6.63
N TYR A 86 15.25 5.39 -6.78
CA TYR A 86 14.40 6.48 -6.28
C TYR A 86 14.06 6.32 -4.80
N LEU A 87 14.02 5.11 -4.28
CA LEU A 87 13.66 4.84 -2.89
C LEU A 87 14.82 4.11 -2.19
N PRO A 88 15.47 4.73 -1.18
CA PRO A 88 16.55 4.08 -0.44
C PRO A 88 16.10 2.77 0.20
N GLU A 89 16.99 1.78 0.28
CA GLU A 89 16.67 0.44 0.81
C GLU A 89 16.01 0.52 2.20
N ALA A 90 16.57 1.32 3.11
CA ALA A 90 16.01 1.48 4.45
C ALA A 90 14.57 2.05 4.44
N ALA A 91 14.24 2.93 3.49
CA ALA A 91 12.89 3.46 3.32
C ALA A 91 11.95 2.42 2.71
N PHE A 92 12.44 1.67 1.71
CA PHE A 92 11.73 0.54 1.12
C PHE A 92 11.41 -0.52 2.20
N GLU A 93 12.41 -1.03 2.91
CA GLU A 93 12.25 -2.03 3.97
C GLU A 93 11.29 -1.52 5.04
N SER A 94 11.41 -0.26 5.46
CA SER A 94 10.47 0.31 6.41
C SER A 94 9.02 0.11 5.92
N ILE A 95 8.71 0.55 4.70
CA ILE A 95 7.34 0.57 4.16
C ILE A 95 6.85 -0.83 3.77
N HIS A 96 7.71 -1.63 3.15
CA HIS A 96 7.40 -2.95 2.59
C HIS A 96 7.49 -4.08 3.62
N ALA A 97 8.20 -3.89 4.74
CA ALA A 97 8.32 -4.91 5.79
C ALA A 97 6.98 -5.18 6.48
N HIS A 98 6.23 -6.11 5.89
CA HIS A 98 5.30 -7.05 6.51
C HIS A 98 4.99 -8.25 5.59
N GLU A 99 5.78 -8.50 4.54
CA GLU A 99 5.77 -9.80 3.85
C GLU A 99 6.55 -10.82 4.69
N GLY A 100 5.90 -11.29 5.76
CA GLY A 100 6.21 -12.60 6.29
C GLY A 100 5.77 -13.63 5.25
N GLU A 101 6.72 -14.49 4.88
CA GLU A 101 6.63 -15.64 3.97
C GLU A 101 7.07 -15.39 2.53
N HIS A 102 8.25 -15.97 2.26
CA HIS A 102 8.83 -16.27 0.97
C HIS A 102 7.78 -16.72 -0.06
N TYR A 103 7.54 -15.90 -1.10
CA TYR A 103 7.07 -16.44 -2.36
C TYR A 103 8.28 -17.03 -3.10
N SER A 104 8.37 -18.36 -3.08
CA SER A 104 9.28 -19.15 -3.91
C SER A 104 8.91 -18.94 -5.38
N ALA A 105 9.88 -19.00 -6.28
CA ALA A 105 9.68 -18.89 -7.73
C ALA A 105 8.87 -20.04 -8.35
N GLU A 106 8.29 -20.93 -7.53
CA GLU A 106 7.48 -22.08 -7.93
C GLU A 106 5.96 -21.79 -7.93
N ASP A 107 5.53 -20.59 -7.50
CA ASP A 107 4.10 -20.22 -7.41
C ASP A 107 3.54 -19.49 -8.65
N VAL A 108 4.14 -19.65 -9.84
CA VAL A 108 3.62 -19.16 -11.14
C VAL A 108 3.53 -20.28 -12.16
#